data_AF-A0A7W7FKC1-F1
#
_entry.id   AF-A0A7W7FKC1-F1
#
_cell.length_a   1.000
_cell.length_b   1.000
_cell.length_c   1.000
_cell.angle_alpha   90.00
_cell.angle_beta   90.00
_cell.angle_gamma   90.00
#
_symmetry.space_group_name_H-M   'P 1'
#
loop_
_entity.id
_entity.type
_entity.pdbx_description
1 polymer ?
#
loop_
_entity_poly.entity_id
_entity_poly.type
_entity_poly.pdbx_seq_one_letter_code
_entity_poly.pdbx_strand_id
1 'polypeptide(L)'
;MLTQHGVKIAPSTYYDARGCGPSPREVSDERWKPIILGTWEKQRKVFGARKLWLRLRRDGHDIARCTVERLMRELGIAGVVRGKRKRPVDTALRESRPADLVARHFWRFRTYQLWVADFTYVWTWSGWVYVAFVFDAHSRRILGWRAATSMTTPLVLDCLDMALWTRRREGVAGFAGLTHHTDADEIVAALRAHASPVEAAGLARYFKTGPGEYGEGDRFLGLHLSTVSAIAKENLGLPVAELERLLESPYHEVRTTALSIMHQEASRARTVEARRAELFELYLRRHDRINNWDLVDLACRWVVGGYLMDKPRDILYRLARSANVWERRTAMVSCWAFIRAGQAHDAVAIAEILVDDPHDLIRKATGWMLRSIGEVDPPVLVAFLDRHAASMPRTTLRYAIEKFPRDERAQWMSVRAKHAGTPRSAAKAKPQRDAAPLV
;
A
#
# COMPACT_ATOMS: atom_id res chain seq x y z
N MET A 1 -14.61 -36.46 -28.02
CA MET A 1 -15.87 -37.10 -27.56
C MET A 1 -15.94 -37.01 -26.04
N LEU A 2 -17.09 -36.69 -25.46
CA LEU A 2 -17.27 -36.47 -24.00
C LEU A 2 -16.84 -37.65 -23.10
N THR A 3 -16.77 -38.86 -23.65
CA THR A 3 -16.18 -40.05 -23.02
C THR A 3 -14.68 -39.93 -22.73
N GLN A 4 -13.94 -39.12 -23.49
CA GLN A 4 -12.52 -38.82 -23.24
C GLN A 4 -12.31 -37.92 -22.01
N HIS A 5 -13.39 -37.37 -21.45
CA HIS A 5 -13.38 -36.53 -20.25
C HIS A 5 -14.04 -37.23 -19.04
N GLY A 6 -14.20 -38.56 -19.07
CA GLY A 6 -14.73 -39.32 -17.92
C GLY A 6 -16.23 -39.19 -17.67
N VAL A 7 -16.97 -38.55 -18.59
CA VAL A 7 -18.42 -38.37 -18.45
C VAL A 7 -19.14 -39.63 -18.95
N LYS A 8 -19.86 -40.31 -18.04
CA LYS A 8 -20.70 -41.48 -18.38
C LYS A 8 -21.93 -41.02 -19.17
N ILE A 9 -22.03 -41.42 -20.43
CA ILE A 9 -23.19 -41.17 -21.28
C ILE A 9 -24.05 -42.43 -21.31
N ALA A 10 -25.37 -42.28 -21.14
CA ALA A 10 -26.31 -43.38 -21.22
C ALA A 10 -26.26 -44.03 -22.62
N PRO A 11 -26.25 -45.38 -22.74
CA PRO A 11 -26.20 -46.07 -24.03
C PRO A 11 -27.33 -45.66 -24.99
N SER A 12 -28.53 -45.39 -24.47
CA SER A 12 -29.66 -44.88 -25.26
C SER A 12 -29.34 -43.57 -25.97
N THR A 13 -28.71 -42.61 -25.27
CA THR A 13 -28.30 -41.32 -25.86
C THR A 13 -27.26 -41.50 -26.97
N TYR A 14 -26.38 -42.50 -26.86
CA TYR A 14 -25.41 -42.82 -27.92
C TYR A 14 -26.10 -43.40 -29.16
N TYR A 15 -27.03 -44.35 -28.99
CA TYR A 15 -27.73 -44.96 -30.12
C TYR A 15 -28.75 -44.01 -30.78
N ASP A 16 -29.42 -43.15 -30.00
CA ASP A 16 -30.26 -42.06 -30.52
C ASP A 16 -29.42 -41.11 -31.38
N ALA A 17 -28.30 -40.61 -30.84
CA ALA A 17 -27.40 -39.72 -31.60
C ALA A 17 -26.78 -40.38 -32.83
N ARG A 18 -26.55 -41.70 -32.80
CA ARG A 18 -25.99 -42.47 -33.91
C ARG A 18 -27.00 -42.73 -35.04
N GLY A 19 -28.30 -42.69 -34.73
CA GLY A 19 -29.40 -42.80 -35.71
C GLY A 19 -29.95 -41.45 -36.17
N CYS A 20 -29.64 -40.36 -35.48
CA CYS A 20 -30.07 -39.02 -35.87
C CYS A 20 -29.34 -38.54 -37.13
N GLY A 21 -30.10 -38.21 -38.17
CA GLY A 21 -29.61 -37.44 -39.32
C GLY A 21 -29.17 -36.03 -38.91
N PRO A 22 -28.61 -35.25 -39.86
CA PRO A 22 -28.15 -33.90 -39.59
C PRO A 22 -29.28 -33.04 -38.98
N SER A 23 -28.94 -32.30 -37.94
CA SER A 23 -29.87 -31.39 -37.27
C SER A 23 -30.38 -30.32 -38.26
N PRO A 24 -31.56 -29.71 -38.02
CA PRO A 24 -32.08 -28.63 -38.85
C PRO A 24 -31.07 -27.48 -39.04
N ARG A 25 -30.21 -27.26 -38.03
CA ARG A 25 -29.12 -26.29 -38.07
C ARG A 25 -28.00 -26.73 -39.02
N GLU A 26 -27.56 -27.98 -38.97
CA GLU A 26 -26.53 -28.51 -39.88
C GLU A 26 -27.02 -28.49 -41.32
N VAL A 27 -28.28 -28.86 -41.57
CA VAL A 27 -28.89 -28.76 -42.91
C VAL A 27 -28.91 -27.31 -43.39
N SER A 28 -29.29 -26.37 -42.52
CA SER A 28 -29.27 -24.94 -42.87
C SER A 28 -27.84 -24.42 -43.10
N ASP A 29 -26.87 -24.89 -42.35
CA ASP A 29 -25.47 -24.47 -42.47
C ASP A 29 -24.86 -24.96 -43.77
N GLU A 30 -25.09 -26.22 -44.14
CA GLU A 30 -24.66 -26.78 -45.43
C GLU A 30 -25.29 -26.03 -46.61
N ARG A 31 -26.54 -25.55 -46.47
CA ARG A 31 -27.17 -24.68 -47.47
C ARG A 31 -26.47 -23.32 -47.58
N TRP A 32 -26.04 -22.73 -46.46
CA TRP A 32 -25.47 -21.38 -46.43
C TRP A 32 -23.99 -21.32 -46.82
N LYS A 33 -23.21 -22.35 -46.49
CA LYS A 33 -21.77 -22.43 -46.78
C LYS A 33 -21.41 -22.07 -48.23
N PRO A 34 -22.00 -22.68 -49.28
CA PRO A 34 -21.65 -22.35 -50.67
C PRO A 34 -22.07 -20.93 -51.06
N ILE A 35 -23.18 -20.42 -50.54
CA ILE A 35 -23.67 -19.05 -50.82
C ILE A 35 -22.72 -18.00 -50.22
N ILE A 36 -22.28 -18.23 -48.98
CA ILE A 36 -21.33 -17.37 -48.28
C ILE A 36 -19.98 -17.38 -49.00
N LEU A 37 -19.47 -18.58 -49.35
CA LEU A 37 -18.20 -18.75 -50.05
C LEU A 37 -18.22 -18.08 -51.43
N GLY A 38 -19.25 -18.36 -52.24
CA GLY A 38 -19.38 -17.76 -53.57
C GLY A 38 -19.55 -16.25 -53.53
N THR A 39 -20.29 -15.71 -52.56
CA THR A 39 -20.38 -14.25 -52.38
C THR A 39 -19.04 -13.65 -51.96
N TRP A 40 -18.27 -14.32 -51.10
CA TRP A 40 -16.95 -13.86 -50.69
C TRP A 40 -15.94 -13.85 -51.84
N GLU A 41 -15.97 -14.87 -52.70
CA GLU A 41 -15.14 -14.94 -53.91
C GLU A 41 -15.50 -13.86 -54.93
N LYS A 42 -16.79 -13.63 -55.18
CA LYS A 42 -17.28 -12.52 -56.05
C LYS A 42 -16.80 -11.15 -55.57
N GLN A 43 -16.64 -10.97 -54.26
CA GLN A 43 -16.12 -9.74 -53.65
C GLN A 43 -14.58 -9.73 -53.55
N ARG A 44 -13.90 -10.50 -54.42
CA ARG A 44 -12.44 -10.63 -54.51
C ARG A 44 -11.79 -10.98 -53.17
N LYS A 45 -12.49 -11.73 -52.32
CA LYS A 45 -11.99 -12.17 -51.00
C LYS A 45 -11.71 -11.03 -50.01
N VAL A 46 -12.23 -9.82 -50.26
CA VAL A 46 -11.96 -8.62 -49.44
C VAL A 46 -12.88 -8.51 -48.22
N PHE A 47 -14.13 -8.98 -48.32
CA PHE A 47 -15.14 -8.70 -47.30
C PHE A 47 -14.99 -9.55 -46.04
N GLY A 48 -14.98 -8.89 -44.88
CA GLY A 48 -15.16 -9.54 -43.58
C GLY A 48 -16.63 -9.75 -43.25
N ALA A 49 -16.92 -10.49 -42.18
CA ALA A 49 -18.25 -10.98 -41.85
C ALA A 49 -19.37 -9.93 -41.85
N ARG A 50 -19.12 -8.72 -41.32
CA ARG A 50 -20.11 -7.62 -41.34
C ARG A 50 -20.46 -7.18 -42.76
N LYS A 51 -19.45 -6.99 -43.64
CA LYS A 51 -19.67 -6.55 -45.02
C LYS A 51 -20.29 -7.66 -45.87
N LEU A 52 -19.87 -8.90 -45.63
CA LEU A 52 -20.41 -10.06 -46.31
C LEU A 52 -21.88 -10.29 -45.92
N TRP A 53 -22.22 -10.14 -44.64
CA TRP A 53 -23.60 -10.18 -44.15
C TRP A 53 -24.48 -9.11 -44.80
N LEU A 54 -24.03 -7.85 -44.85
CA LEU A 54 -24.77 -6.77 -45.53
C LEU A 54 -24.95 -7.04 -47.02
N ARG A 55 -23.94 -7.62 -47.68
CA ARG A 55 -24.02 -8.00 -49.09
C ARG A 55 -25.05 -9.12 -49.30
N LEU A 56 -25.01 -10.17 -48.50
CA LEU A 56 -25.98 -11.27 -48.54
C LEU A 56 -27.41 -10.78 -48.32
N ARG A 57 -27.62 -9.87 -47.36
CA ARG A 57 -28.92 -9.22 -47.14
C ARG A 57 -29.40 -8.43 -48.36
N ARG A 58 -28.49 -7.72 -49.03
CA ARG A 58 -28.78 -6.97 -50.26
C ARG A 58 -29.07 -7.88 -51.46
N ASP A 59 -28.46 -9.06 -51.50
CA ASP A 59 -28.71 -10.10 -52.50
C ASP A 59 -29.97 -10.95 -52.17
N GLY A 60 -30.76 -10.54 -51.16
CA GLY A 60 -32.06 -11.13 -50.83
C GLY A 60 -32.01 -12.28 -49.81
N HIS A 61 -30.86 -12.54 -49.19
CA HIS A 61 -30.72 -13.62 -48.20
C HIS A 61 -31.03 -13.15 -46.78
N ASP A 62 -32.03 -13.76 -46.14
CA ASP A 62 -32.34 -13.56 -44.72
C ASP A 62 -31.47 -14.45 -43.83
N ILE A 63 -30.28 -13.96 -43.51
CA ILE A 63 -29.31 -14.66 -42.66
C ILE A 63 -28.83 -13.75 -41.52
N ALA A 64 -28.73 -14.32 -40.31
CA ALA A 64 -28.21 -13.63 -39.15
C ALA A 64 -26.69 -13.38 -39.25
N ARG A 65 -26.22 -12.21 -38.78
CA ARG A 65 -24.80 -11.85 -38.80
C ARG A 65 -23.92 -12.87 -38.07
N CYS A 66 -24.38 -13.36 -36.92
CA CYS A 66 -23.66 -14.36 -36.13
C CYS A 66 -23.49 -15.70 -36.87
N THR A 67 -24.45 -16.08 -37.73
CA THR A 67 -24.36 -17.27 -38.58
C THR A 67 -23.28 -17.09 -39.64
N VAL A 68 -23.22 -15.93 -40.31
CA VAL A 68 -22.15 -15.60 -41.27
C VAL A 68 -20.78 -15.62 -40.58
N GLU A 69 -20.64 -14.98 -39.42
CA GLU A 69 -19.39 -14.96 -38.63
C GLU A 69 -18.91 -16.36 -38.22
N ARG A 70 -19.84 -17.26 -37.89
CA ARG A 70 -19.52 -18.64 -37.50
C ARG A 70 -19.15 -19.48 -38.73
N LEU A 71 -19.94 -19.45 -39.79
CA LEU A 71 -19.68 -20.24 -41.01
C LEU A 71 -18.42 -19.76 -41.73
N MET A 72 -18.09 -18.46 -41.70
CA MET A 72 -16.80 -17.98 -42.19
C MET A 72 -15.62 -18.60 -41.44
N ARG A 73 -15.72 -18.75 -40.11
CA ARG A 73 -14.69 -19.42 -39.30
C ARG A 73 -14.57 -20.90 -39.66
N GLU A 74 -15.70 -21.58 -39.83
CA GLU A 74 -15.75 -23.00 -40.20
C GLU A 74 -15.19 -23.27 -41.60
N LEU A 75 -15.46 -22.37 -42.56
CA LEU A 75 -14.93 -22.42 -43.92
C LEU A 75 -13.47 -21.92 -44.03
N GLY A 76 -12.88 -21.41 -42.94
CA GLY A 76 -11.52 -20.87 -42.95
C GLY A 76 -11.34 -19.58 -43.76
N ILE A 77 -12.43 -18.85 -44.05
CA ILE A 77 -12.39 -17.61 -44.84
C ILE A 77 -12.45 -16.37 -43.96
N ALA A 78 -11.74 -15.32 -44.37
CA ALA A 78 -11.68 -14.05 -43.66
C ALA A 78 -11.65 -12.88 -44.63
N GLY A 79 -12.07 -11.70 -44.16
CA GLY A 79 -11.91 -10.47 -44.92
C GLY A 79 -10.50 -9.92 -44.83
N VAL A 80 -10.07 -9.18 -45.85
CA VAL A 80 -8.81 -8.44 -45.82
C VAL A 80 -8.93 -7.29 -44.82
N VAL A 81 -7.98 -7.22 -43.89
CA VAL A 81 -7.81 -6.11 -42.97
C VAL A 81 -6.59 -5.30 -43.42
N ARG A 82 -6.77 -4.01 -43.73
CA ARG A 82 -5.63 -3.12 -44.03
C ARG A 82 -4.86 -2.85 -42.73
N GLY A 83 -3.56 -3.16 -42.74
CA GLY A 83 -2.61 -2.87 -41.67
C GLY A 83 -2.13 -4.10 -40.90
N LYS A 84 -0.85 -4.12 -40.52
CA LYS A 84 -0.37 -5.02 -39.47
C LYS A 84 -1.09 -4.64 -38.18
N ARG A 85 -1.77 -5.58 -37.54
CA ARG A 85 -2.21 -5.41 -36.16
C ARG A 85 -0.94 -5.20 -35.33
N LYS A 86 -0.65 -3.96 -34.91
CA LYS A 86 0.18 -3.78 -33.72
C LYS A 86 -0.65 -4.38 -32.60
N ARG A 87 -0.34 -5.62 -32.21
CA ARG A 87 -0.64 -6.06 -30.86
C ARG A 87 0.36 -5.29 -30.01
N PRO A 88 -0.05 -4.35 -29.15
CA PRO A 88 0.79 -4.02 -28.02
C PRO A 88 1.02 -5.36 -27.33
N VAL A 89 2.25 -5.86 -27.39
CA VAL A 89 2.62 -6.93 -26.47
C VAL A 89 2.60 -6.23 -25.12
N ASP A 90 1.60 -6.58 -24.32
CA ASP A 90 1.57 -6.24 -22.91
C ASP A 90 2.72 -7.01 -22.27
N THR A 91 3.91 -6.39 -22.25
CA THR A 91 5.15 -6.99 -21.72
C THR A 91 5.22 -6.90 -20.20
N ALA A 92 4.25 -6.25 -19.55
CA ALA A 92 4.20 -6.13 -18.11
C ALA A 92 3.68 -7.43 -17.49
N LEU A 93 4.51 -8.05 -16.66
CA LEU A 93 4.09 -9.16 -15.79
C LEU A 93 2.87 -8.71 -14.98
N ARG A 94 1.92 -9.62 -14.75
CA ARG A 94 0.67 -9.31 -14.05
C ARG A 94 0.90 -8.76 -12.63
N GLU A 95 2.05 -9.06 -12.04
CA GLU A 95 2.55 -8.60 -10.75
C GLU A 95 3.02 -7.13 -10.74
N SER A 96 3.33 -6.55 -11.91
CA SER A 96 3.72 -5.14 -12.02
C SER A 96 2.53 -4.22 -12.34
N ARG A 97 1.30 -4.71 -12.17
CA ARG A 97 0.09 -3.93 -12.44
C ARG A 97 -0.42 -3.30 -11.16
N PRO A 98 -0.78 -2.00 -11.18
CA PRO A 98 -1.39 -1.35 -10.03
C PRO A 98 -2.65 -2.12 -9.57
N ALA A 99 -2.87 -2.17 -8.26
CA ALA A 99 -4.05 -2.81 -7.70
C ALA A 99 -5.34 -2.16 -8.25
N ASP A 100 -6.32 -3.01 -8.57
CA ASP A 100 -7.64 -2.57 -9.00
C ASP A 100 -8.41 -2.01 -7.80
N LEU A 101 -8.18 -0.74 -7.46
CA LEU A 101 -8.81 -0.05 -6.32
C LEU A 101 -10.34 0.02 -6.41
N VAL A 102 -10.91 -0.30 -7.57
CA VAL A 102 -12.36 -0.38 -7.76
C VAL A 102 -12.87 -1.81 -7.87
N ALA A 103 -11.98 -2.82 -7.82
CA ALA A 103 -12.30 -4.24 -7.96
C ALA A 103 -13.24 -4.52 -9.16
N ARG A 104 -13.02 -3.86 -10.29
CA ARG A 104 -13.91 -3.85 -11.48
C ARG A 104 -15.34 -3.34 -11.26
N HIS A 105 -15.64 -2.74 -10.10
CA HIS A 105 -16.90 -2.06 -9.81
C HIS A 105 -16.82 -0.58 -10.17
N PHE A 106 -17.10 -0.26 -11.44
CA PHE A 106 -17.09 1.12 -11.97
C PHE A 106 -18.36 1.91 -11.67
N TRP A 107 -19.36 1.31 -11.02
CA TRP A 107 -20.64 1.95 -10.75
C TRP A 107 -20.59 2.86 -9.52
N ARG A 108 -21.20 4.05 -9.60
CA ARG A 108 -21.22 5.08 -8.55
C ARG A 108 -22.58 5.78 -8.51
N PHE A 109 -22.97 6.23 -7.31
CA PHE A 109 -24.29 6.83 -7.05
C PHE A 109 -24.36 8.34 -7.32
N ARG A 110 -23.20 9.00 -7.45
CA ARG A 110 -23.12 10.45 -7.74
C ARG A 110 -21.86 10.77 -8.55
N THR A 111 -21.88 11.92 -9.22
CA THR A 111 -20.73 12.43 -9.97
C THR A 111 -19.53 12.70 -9.06
N TYR A 112 -18.34 12.74 -9.67
CA TYR A 112 -17.06 13.08 -9.06
C TYR A 112 -16.54 12.12 -7.98
N GLN A 113 -17.07 10.89 -7.92
CA GLN A 113 -16.58 9.83 -7.03
C GLN A 113 -15.46 8.99 -7.65
N LEU A 114 -15.50 8.78 -8.96
CA LEU A 114 -14.52 7.97 -9.67
C LEU A 114 -14.31 8.57 -11.05
N TRP A 115 -13.07 8.92 -11.36
CA TRP A 115 -12.66 9.26 -12.70
C TRP A 115 -11.91 8.09 -13.28
N VAL A 116 -12.20 7.79 -14.54
CA VAL A 116 -11.48 6.78 -15.30
C VAL A 116 -10.70 7.56 -16.35
N ALA A 117 -9.39 7.44 -16.28
CA ALA A 117 -8.50 7.85 -17.34
C ALA A 117 -8.33 6.68 -18.31
N ASP A 118 -8.37 6.96 -19.60
CA ASP A 118 -7.99 6.01 -20.62
C ASP A 118 -7.14 6.72 -21.68
N PHE A 119 -6.27 5.96 -22.31
CA PHE A 119 -5.44 6.44 -23.39
C PHE A 119 -5.51 5.44 -24.54
N THR A 120 -5.74 5.97 -25.73
CA THR A 120 -5.92 5.17 -26.94
C THR A 120 -5.16 5.79 -28.10
N TYR A 121 -5.12 5.08 -29.22
CA TYR A 121 -4.52 5.55 -30.46
C TYR A 121 -5.48 5.32 -31.61
N VAL A 122 -5.67 6.34 -32.42
CA VAL A 122 -6.62 6.37 -33.54
C VAL A 122 -5.83 6.57 -34.83
N TRP A 123 -6.13 5.76 -35.84
CA TRP A 123 -5.58 5.96 -37.17
C TRP A 123 -6.37 7.05 -37.90
N THR A 124 -5.66 8.08 -38.37
CA THR A 124 -6.21 9.17 -39.17
C THR A 124 -5.58 9.20 -40.56
N TRP A 125 -6.11 10.01 -41.47
CA TRP A 125 -5.52 10.22 -42.80
C TRP A 125 -4.10 10.82 -42.75
N SER A 126 -3.78 11.52 -41.66
CA SER A 126 -2.47 12.15 -41.41
C SER A 126 -1.53 11.28 -40.56
N GLY A 127 -1.94 10.05 -40.21
CA GLY A 127 -1.15 9.12 -39.40
C GLY A 127 -1.78 8.77 -38.05
N TRP A 128 -0.99 8.18 -37.16
CA TRP A 128 -1.43 7.83 -35.79
C TRP A 128 -1.59 9.09 -34.93
N VAL A 129 -2.73 9.18 -34.26
CA VAL A 129 -3.00 10.19 -33.23
C VAL A 129 -3.27 9.48 -31.91
N TYR A 130 -2.54 9.85 -30.88
CA TYR A 130 -2.74 9.38 -29.52
C TYR A 130 -3.76 10.29 -28.84
N VAL A 131 -4.74 9.69 -28.17
CA VAL A 131 -5.82 10.40 -27.50
C VAL A 131 -5.89 9.96 -26.05
N ALA A 132 -5.75 10.90 -25.13
CA ALA A 132 -6.00 10.70 -23.71
C ALA A 132 -7.36 11.30 -23.36
N PHE A 133 -8.07 10.66 -22.43
CA PHE A 133 -9.34 11.17 -21.92
C PHE A 133 -9.54 10.79 -20.46
N VAL A 134 -10.16 11.70 -19.71
CA VAL A 134 -10.61 11.50 -18.33
C VAL A 134 -12.12 11.69 -18.33
N PHE A 135 -12.85 10.67 -17.88
CA PHE A 135 -14.29 10.74 -17.77
C PHE A 135 -14.78 10.36 -16.37
N ASP A 136 -15.92 10.93 -16.00
CA ASP A 136 -16.62 10.59 -14.76
C ASP A 136 -17.37 9.26 -14.91
N ALA A 137 -17.14 8.32 -13.99
CA ALA A 137 -17.70 6.98 -14.08
C ALA A 137 -19.24 6.94 -13.92
N HIS A 138 -19.82 7.88 -13.17
CA HIS A 138 -21.27 7.97 -12.95
C HIS A 138 -21.99 8.59 -14.14
N SER A 139 -21.62 9.82 -14.51
CA SER A 139 -22.28 10.59 -15.58
C SER A 139 -21.81 10.22 -16.99
N ARG A 140 -20.70 9.47 -17.12
CA ARG A 140 -20.03 9.16 -18.39
C ARG A 140 -19.55 10.41 -19.15
N ARG A 141 -19.56 11.57 -18.50
CA ARG A 141 -19.09 12.83 -19.08
C ARG A 141 -17.58 12.83 -19.20
N ILE A 142 -17.08 13.22 -20.37
CA ILE A 142 -15.66 13.51 -20.59
C ILE A 142 -15.36 14.84 -19.93
N LEU A 143 -14.47 14.83 -18.95
CA LEU A 143 -14.04 15.99 -18.20
C LEU A 143 -12.77 16.60 -18.79
N GLY A 144 -11.90 15.76 -19.32
CA GLY A 144 -10.63 16.13 -19.93
C GLY A 144 -10.37 15.27 -21.16
N TRP A 145 -9.79 15.86 -22.20
CA TRP A 145 -9.29 15.11 -23.35
C TRP A 145 -8.14 15.86 -24.02
N ARG A 146 -7.22 15.13 -24.63
CA ARG A 146 -6.12 15.69 -25.42
C ARG A 146 -5.75 14.73 -26.54
N ALA A 147 -5.38 15.27 -27.70
CA ALA A 147 -4.92 14.50 -28.85
C ALA A 147 -3.55 15.00 -29.35
N ALA A 148 -2.58 14.10 -29.51
CA ALA A 148 -1.25 14.45 -30.00
C ALA A 148 -0.73 13.42 -31.01
N THR A 149 0.20 13.82 -31.88
CA THR A 149 0.88 12.93 -32.82
C THR A 149 1.99 12.09 -32.17
N SER A 150 2.37 12.42 -30.93
CA SER A 150 3.40 11.73 -30.15
C SER A 150 2.87 11.31 -28.79
N MET A 151 3.34 10.15 -28.29
CA MET A 151 2.97 9.60 -26.99
C MET A 151 3.92 10.13 -25.91
N THR A 152 3.58 11.29 -25.34
CA THR A 152 4.45 12.00 -24.37
C THR A 152 3.69 12.27 -23.07
N THR A 153 4.40 12.45 -21.95
CA THR A 153 3.80 12.79 -20.64
C THR A 153 2.86 14.01 -20.69
N PRO A 154 3.17 15.10 -21.42
CA PRO A 154 2.25 16.22 -21.59
C PRO A 154 0.87 15.85 -22.13
N LEU A 155 0.76 14.83 -23.00
CA LEU A 155 -0.54 14.38 -23.50
C LEU A 155 -1.49 13.99 -22.36
N VAL A 156 -0.97 13.29 -21.35
CA VAL A 156 -1.75 12.79 -20.21
C VAL A 156 -1.97 13.91 -19.19
N LEU A 157 -0.94 14.72 -18.91
CA LEU A 157 -1.03 15.83 -17.98
C LEU A 157 -2.02 16.91 -18.46
N ASP A 158 -1.96 17.31 -19.74
CA ASP A 158 -2.90 18.28 -20.32
C ASP A 158 -4.36 17.80 -20.18
N CYS A 159 -4.58 16.50 -20.39
CA CYS A 159 -5.89 15.88 -20.26
C CYS A 159 -6.39 15.93 -18.81
N LEU A 160 -5.53 15.61 -17.84
CA LEU A 160 -5.85 15.68 -16.42
C LEU A 160 -6.11 17.13 -15.97
N ASP A 161 -5.26 18.07 -16.37
CA ASP A 161 -5.42 19.49 -16.06
C ASP A 161 -6.74 20.04 -16.59
N MET A 162 -7.13 19.65 -17.80
CA MET A 162 -8.43 20.00 -18.38
C MET A 162 -9.60 19.42 -17.55
N ALA A 163 -9.48 18.19 -17.06
CA ALA A 163 -10.49 17.58 -16.18
C ALA A 163 -10.60 18.31 -14.83
N LEU A 164 -9.46 18.66 -14.23
CA LEU A 164 -9.40 19.42 -12.98
C LEU A 164 -10.00 20.82 -13.16
N TRP A 165 -9.68 21.49 -14.27
CA TRP A 165 -10.21 22.81 -14.59
C TRP A 165 -11.73 22.79 -14.79
N THR A 166 -12.24 21.80 -15.52
CA THR A 166 -13.69 21.60 -15.72
C THR A 166 -14.41 21.49 -14.38
N ARG A 167 -13.87 20.70 -13.45
CA ARG A 167 -14.42 20.52 -12.10
C ARG A 167 -14.38 21.81 -11.26
N ARG A 168 -13.28 22.57 -11.32
CA ARG A 168 -13.16 23.86 -10.59
C ARG A 168 -14.24 24.85 -11.05
N ARG A 169 -14.57 24.86 -12.35
CA ARG A 169 -15.62 25.72 -12.91
C ARG A 169 -17.03 25.37 -12.42
N GLU A 170 -17.23 24.14 -11.95
CA GLU A 170 -18.51 23.62 -11.46
C GLU A 170 -18.67 23.81 -9.94
N GLY A 171 -17.81 24.62 -9.31
CA GLY A 171 -17.93 25.00 -7.90
C GLY A 171 -17.40 23.95 -6.92
N VAL A 172 -16.78 22.87 -7.38
CA VAL A 172 -16.22 21.84 -6.52
C VAL A 172 -14.80 22.22 -6.08
N ALA A 173 -14.67 22.79 -4.88
CA ALA A 173 -13.41 23.31 -4.34
C ALA A 173 -12.47 22.24 -3.73
N GLY A 174 -12.90 20.98 -3.62
CA GLY A 174 -12.15 19.91 -2.97
C GLY A 174 -12.05 18.62 -3.78
N PHE A 175 -10.89 17.96 -3.70
CA PHE A 175 -10.62 16.64 -4.28
C PHE A 175 -10.81 15.49 -3.28
N ALA A 176 -11.23 15.80 -2.05
CA ALA A 176 -11.51 14.79 -1.03
C ALA A 176 -12.57 13.80 -1.52
N GLY A 177 -12.19 12.53 -1.69
CA GLY A 177 -13.06 11.46 -2.16
C GLY A 177 -12.98 11.16 -3.66
N LEU A 178 -12.10 11.81 -4.42
CA LEU A 178 -11.74 11.39 -5.78
C LEU A 178 -10.73 10.25 -5.68
N THR A 179 -11.09 9.04 -6.14
CA THR A 179 -10.14 7.92 -6.23
C THR A 179 -9.28 8.09 -7.47
N HIS A 180 -8.00 8.44 -7.28
CA HIS A 180 -6.93 8.27 -8.26
C HIS A 180 -6.18 6.97 -7.93
N HIS A 181 -5.73 6.22 -8.94
CA HIS A 181 -4.90 5.04 -8.69
C HIS A 181 -3.54 5.52 -8.19
N THR A 182 -3.16 5.15 -6.98
CA THR A 182 -1.80 5.30 -6.52
C THR A 182 -1.34 4.01 -5.87
N ASP A 183 -0.16 3.57 -6.28
CA ASP A 183 0.52 2.38 -5.79
C ASP A 183 1.87 2.76 -5.16
N ALA A 184 2.57 1.77 -4.60
CA ALA A 184 3.86 2.00 -3.97
C ALA A 184 4.89 2.59 -4.94
N ASP A 185 4.84 2.22 -6.23
CA ASP A 185 5.83 2.65 -7.22
C ASP A 185 5.64 4.14 -7.57
N GLU A 186 4.41 4.61 -7.70
CA GLU A 186 4.08 6.03 -7.86
C GLU A 186 4.53 6.88 -6.65
N ILE A 187 4.31 6.37 -5.42
CA ILE A 187 4.77 7.05 -4.20
C ILE A 187 6.30 7.12 -4.17
N VAL A 188 6.99 6.02 -4.50
CA VAL A 188 8.45 5.99 -4.59
C VAL A 188 8.96 6.95 -5.67
N ALA A 189 8.29 7.03 -6.82
CA ALA A 189 8.63 7.98 -7.88
C ALA A 189 8.46 9.43 -7.40
N ALA A 190 7.37 9.75 -6.71
CA ALA A 190 7.13 11.08 -6.13
C ALA A 190 8.21 11.44 -5.10
N LEU A 191 8.57 10.53 -4.19
CA LEU A 191 9.64 10.73 -3.22
C LEU A 191 11.00 10.98 -3.91
N ARG A 192 11.33 10.18 -4.94
CA ARG A 192 12.58 10.34 -5.70
C ARG A 192 12.66 11.67 -6.44
N ALA A 193 11.55 12.23 -6.90
CA ALA A 193 11.52 13.53 -7.56
C ALA A 193 11.96 14.68 -6.63
N HIS A 194 11.88 14.47 -5.32
CA HIS A 194 12.31 15.42 -4.29
C HIS A 194 13.64 15.05 -3.62
N ALA A 195 14.34 14.00 -4.09
CA ALA A 195 15.54 13.50 -3.44
C ALA A 195 16.71 14.52 -3.50
N SER A 196 17.46 14.61 -2.41
CA SER A 196 18.64 15.46 -2.27
C SER A 196 19.83 14.65 -1.76
N PRO A 197 20.85 14.35 -2.60
CA PRO A 197 22.01 13.57 -2.17
C PRO A 197 22.81 14.23 -1.03
N VAL A 198 22.82 15.57 -0.97
CA VAL A 198 23.51 16.33 0.08
C VAL A 198 22.83 16.13 1.44
N GLU A 199 21.51 16.27 1.47
CA GLU A 199 20.71 16.03 2.68
C GLU A 199 20.76 14.56 3.09
N ALA A 200 20.74 13.64 2.12
CA ALA A 200 20.82 12.20 2.38
C ALA A 200 22.08 11.82 3.17
N ALA A 201 23.24 12.42 2.85
CA ALA A 201 24.47 12.19 3.59
C ALA A 201 24.41 12.76 5.03
N GLY A 202 23.71 13.88 5.22
CA GLY A 202 23.44 14.44 6.54
C GLY A 202 22.56 13.53 7.40
N LEU A 203 21.46 13.04 6.83
CA LEU A 203 20.53 12.12 7.49
C LEU A 203 21.20 10.79 7.84
N ALA A 204 21.98 10.20 6.94
CA ALA A 204 22.70 8.95 7.22
C ALA A 204 23.64 9.07 8.44
N ARG A 205 24.35 10.20 8.59
CA ARG A 205 25.17 10.46 9.79
C ARG A 205 24.32 10.64 11.05
N TYR A 206 23.21 11.36 10.95
CA TYR A 206 22.31 11.61 12.07
C TYR A 206 21.67 10.30 12.60
N PHE A 207 21.21 9.46 11.69
CA PHE A 207 20.56 8.18 12.00
C PHE A 207 21.55 7.02 12.23
N LYS A 208 22.85 7.29 12.22
CA LYS A 208 23.90 6.33 12.58
C LYS A 208 23.81 5.05 11.76
N THR A 209 24.10 5.15 10.47
CA THR A 209 24.04 4.03 9.51
C THR A 209 25.36 3.25 9.36
N GLY A 210 26.36 3.51 10.19
CA GLY A 210 27.64 2.82 10.16
C GLY A 210 27.56 1.38 10.66
N PRO A 211 28.59 0.55 10.41
CA PRO A 211 28.64 -0.83 10.89
C PRO A 211 28.51 -0.92 12.41
N GLY A 212 27.60 -1.76 12.90
CA GLY A 212 27.30 -1.95 14.33
C GLY A 212 26.47 -0.83 14.95
N GLU A 213 26.07 0.19 14.18
CA GLU A 213 25.16 1.23 14.64
C GLU A 213 23.69 0.82 14.43
N TYR A 214 22.77 1.46 15.14
CA TYR A 214 21.36 1.04 15.14
C TYR A 214 20.64 1.25 13.80
N GLY A 215 21.15 2.14 12.94
CA GLY A 215 20.61 2.41 11.61
C GLY A 215 21.39 1.69 10.50
N GLU A 216 22.23 0.71 10.83
CA GLU A 216 23.04 -0.03 9.85
C GLU A 216 22.17 -0.56 8.69
N GLY A 217 22.59 -0.29 7.45
CA GLY A 217 21.91 -0.73 6.23
C GLY A 217 20.82 0.22 5.70
N ASP A 218 20.40 1.23 6.48
CA ASP A 218 19.43 2.23 6.02
C ASP A 218 20.02 3.11 4.91
N ARG A 219 19.22 3.37 3.86
CA ARG A 219 19.52 4.33 2.79
C ARG A 219 18.62 5.55 2.91
N PHE A 220 19.11 6.72 2.53
CA PHE A 220 18.34 7.97 2.59
C PHE A 220 18.19 8.60 1.22
N LEU A 221 17.02 9.18 0.96
CA LEU A 221 16.73 10.02 -0.20
C LEU A 221 17.06 11.50 0.06
N GLY A 222 17.19 11.92 1.33
CA GLY A 222 17.46 13.30 1.71
C GLY A 222 16.20 14.15 1.80
N LEU A 223 15.09 13.57 2.23
CA LEU A 223 13.80 14.27 2.28
C LEU A 223 13.50 14.80 3.68
N HIS A 224 12.95 16.01 3.75
CA HIS A 224 12.41 16.52 5.01
C HIS A 224 11.06 15.87 5.34
N LEU A 225 10.77 15.70 6.63
CA LEU A 225 9.53 15.06 7.11
C LEU A 225 8.27 15.76 6.61
N SER A 226 8.31 17.07 6.36
CA SER A 226 7.18 17.80 5.78
C SER A 226 6.82 17.30 4.37
N THR A 227 7.81 16.99 3.54
CA THR A 227 7.60 16.46 2.19
C THR A 227 7.02 15.05 2.25
N VAL A 228 7.58 14.20 3.11
CA VAL A 228 7.06 12.84 3.38
C VAL A 228 5.61 12.90 3.87
N SER A 229 5.31 13.80 4.82
CA SER A 229 3.97 13.96 5.39
C SER A 229 2.95 14.47 4.37
N ALA A 230 3.36 15.38 3.48
CA ALA A 230 2.52 15.88 2.39
C ALA A 230 2.15 14.75 1.42
N ILE A 231 3.14 13.99 0.96
CA ILE A 231 2.92 12.82 0.06
C ILE A 231 2.05 11.78 0.76
N ALA A 232 2.31 11.47 2.04
CA ALA A 232 1.49 10.53 2.80
C ALA A 232 0.02 10.97 2.90
N LYS A 233 -0.23 12.27 3.11
CA LYS A 233 -1.59 12.83 3.23
C LYS A 233 -2.40 12.71 1.93
N GLU A 234 -1.73 12.76 0.79
CA GLU A 234 -2.35 12.61 -0.54
C GLU A 234 -2.68 11.13 -0.84
N ASN A 235 -2.01 10.20 -0.16
CA ASN A 235 -2.06 8.76 -0.44
C ASN A 235 -2.74 7.94 0.67
N LEU A 236 -3.70 8.55 1.37
CA LEU A 236 -4.49 7.87 2.39
C LEU A 236 -5.53 6.95 1.74
N GLY A 237 -5.74 5.79 2.34
CA GLY A 237 -6.53 4.68 1.80
C GLY A 237 -5.69 3.66 1.02
N LEU A 238 -4.36 3.77 1.05
CA LEU A 238 -3.47 2.84 0.35
C LEU A 238 -3.67 1.41 0.87
N PRO A 239 -3.88 0.40 0.00
CA PRO A 239 -4.05 -0.99 0.43
C PRO A 239 -2.88 -1.49 1.28
N VAL A 240 -3.15 -2.39 2.24
CA VAL A 240 -2.13 -2.96 3.14
C VAL A 240 -0.97 -3.58 2.36
N ALA A 241 -1.26 -4.26 1.25
CA ALA A 241 -0.23 -4.86 0.40
C ALA A 241 0.76 -3.82 -0.17
N GLU A 242 0.27 -2.64 -0.55
CA GLU A 242 1.11 -1.55 -1.05
C GLU A 242 1.89 -0.86 0.08
N LEU A 243 1.27 -0.70 1.27
CA LEU A 243 2.00 -0.25 2.48
C LEU A 243 3.15 -1.21 2.83
N GLU A 244 2.91 -2.52 2.73
CA GLU A 244 3.93 -3.53 2.97
C GLU A 244 5.07 -3.47 1.93
N ARG A 245 4.75 -3.21 0.66
CA ARG A 245 5.76 -2.95 -0.38
C ARG A 245 6.62 -1.72 -0.07
N LEU A 246 6.01 -0.64 0.43
CA LEU A 246 6.76 0.56 0.85
C LEU A 246 7.66 0.26 2.06
N LEU A 247 7.19 -0.54 3.03
CA LEU A 247 7.97 -0.97 4.19
C LEU A 247 9.17 -1.85 3.80
N GLU A 248 9.08 -2.58 2.69
CA GLU A 248 10.18 -3.41 2.17
C GLU A 248 11.36 -2.58 1.62
N SER A 249 11.12 -1.30 1.32
CA SER A 249 12.13 -0.43 0.70
C SER A 249 13.36 -0.27 1.58
N PRO A 250 14.58 -0.31 1.00
CA PRO A 250 15.80 0.00 1.74
C PRO A 250 15.92 1.49 2.07
N TYR A 251 15.08 2.34 1.47
CA TYR A 251 15.09 3.77 1.71
C TYR A 251 14.22 4.12 2.91
N HIS A 252 14.84 4.77 3.90
CA HIS A 252 14.23 5.18 5.15
C HIS A 252 12.96 6.01 4.91
N GLU A 253 13.02 7.05 4.07
CA GLU A 253 11.89 7.95 3.85
C GLU A 253 10.70 7.30 3.12
N VAL A 254 10.95 6.22 2.37
CA VAL A 254 9.87 5.42 1.77
C VAL A 254 9.10 4.67 2.87
N ARG A 255 9.81 4.09 3.84
CA ARG A 255 9.21 3.43 5.01
C ARG A 255 8.54 4.44 5.94
N THR A 256 9.16 5.59 6.17
CA THR A 256 8.56 6.72 6.88
C THR A 256 7.25 7.15 6.22
N THR A 257 7.18 7.14 4.89
CA THR A 257 5.93 7.47 4.15
C THR A 257 4.83 6.45 4.44
N ALA A 258 5.14 5.15 4.40
CA ALA A 258 4.18 4.10 4.75
C ALA A 258 3.64 4.30 6.18
N LEU A 259 4.53 4.49 7.15
CA LEU A 259 4.15 4.69 8.55
C LEU A 259 3.40 6.00 8.77
N SER A 260 3.70 7.04 7.99
CA SER A 260 2.96 8.31 8.02
C SER A 260 1.54 8.15 7.48
N ILE A 261 1.34 7.37 6.41
CA ILE A 261 0.00 6.99 5.92
C ILE A 261 -0.76 6.24 7.03
N MET A 262 -0.14 5.22 7.61
CA MET A 262 -0.74 4.41 8.69
C MET A 262 -1.12 5.28 9.90
N HIS A 263 -0.23 6.18 10.34
CA HIS A 263 -0.46 7.12 11.43
C HIS A 263 -1.64 8.06 11.15
N GLN A 264 -1.64 8.71 9.98
CA GLN A 264 -2.65 9.69 9.60
C GLN A 264 -4.02 9.03 9.42
N GLU A 265 -4.07 7.77 9.00
CA GLU A 265 -5.31 6.99 8.97
C GLU A 265 -5.77 6.60 10.37
N ALA A 266 -4.90 5.98 11.18
CA ALA A 266 -5.27 5.51 12.51
C ALA A 266 -5.68 6.65 13.46
N SER A 267 -5.16 7.85 13.28
CA SER A 267 -5.52 9.03 14.08
C SER A 267 -6.92 9.59 13.79
N ARG A 268 -7.53 9.24 12.65
CA ARG A 268 -8.83 9.82 12.25
C ARG A 268 -9.99 9.11 12.93
N ALA A 269 -10.88 9.89 13.54
CA ALA A 269 -12.10 9.38 14.19
C ALA A 269 -13.00 8.56 13.23
N ARG A 270 -13.02 8.90 11.93
CA ARG A 270 -13.81 8.20 10.91
C ARG A 270 -13.23 6.86 10.44
N THR A 271 -12.02 6.51 10.86
CA THR A 271 -11.37 5.27 10.42
C THR A 271 -12.05 4.08 11.10
N VAL A 272 -12.61 3.20 10.28
CA VAL A 272 -13.35 2.02 10.72
C VAL A 272 -12.44 1.00 11.40
N GLU A 273 -13.03 0.20 12.30
CA GLU A 273 -12.30 -0.76 13.13
C GLU A 273 -11.50 -1.78 12.30
N ALA A 274 -12.09 -2.33 11.24
CA ALA A 274 -11.42 -3.26 10.34
C ALA A 274 -10.12 -2.68 9.76
N ARG A 275 -10.14 -1.39 9.42
CA ARG A 275 -8.95 -0.70 8.91
C ARG A 275 -7.91 -0.47 10.01
N ARG A 276 -8.32 -0.14 11.23
CA ARG A 276 -7.39 -0.01 12.37
C ARG A 276 -6.70 -1.35 12.66
N ALA A 277 -7.45 -2.45 12.62
CA ALA A 277 -6.91 -3.80 12.79
C ALA A 277 -5.89 -4.16 11.70
N GLU A 278 -6.20 -3.90 10.42
CA GLU A 278 -5.26 -4.10 9.31
C GLU A 278 -3.91 -3.37 9.53
N LEU A 279 -3.97 -2.10 9.93
CA LEU A 279 -2.77 -1.28 10.16
C LEU A 279 -1.97 -1.77 11.37
N PHE A 280 -2.67 -2.18 12.44
CA PHE A 280 -2.08 -2.75 13.64
C PHE A 280 -1.35 -4.06 13.34
N GLU A 281 -1.99 -4.99 12.64
CA GLU A 281 -1.40 -6.29 12.27
C GLU A 281 -0.19 -6.12 11.36
N LEU A 282 -0.26 -5.22 10.37
CA LEU A 282 0.88 -4.89 9.52
C LEU A 282 2.05 -4.34 10.36
N TYR A 283 1.77 -3.39 11.26
CA TYR A 283 2.80 -2.79 12.12
C TYR A 283 3.51 -3.86 12.97
N LEU A 284 2.75 -4.74 13.62
CA LEU A 284 3.33 -5.78 14.48
C LEU A 284 4.17 -6.78 13.67
N ARG A 285 3.68 -7.21 12.50
CA ARG A 285 4.40 -8.15 11.63
C ARG A 285 5.69 -7.57 11.05
N ARG A 286 5.76 -6.25 10.85
CA ARG A 286 6.89 -5.59 10.17
C ARG A 286 7.89 -4.88 11.09
N HIS A 287 8.03 -5.30 12.35
CA HIS A 287 9.11 -4.80 13.23
C HIS A 287 10.53 -5.05 12.66
N ASP A 288 10.67 -5.97 11.70
CA ASP A 288 11.90 -6.16 10.91
C ASP A 288 12.24 -4.93 10.03
N ARG A 289 11.22 -4.17 9.60
CA ARG A 289 11.37 -2.95 8.77
C ARG A 289 11.16 -1.65 9.52
N ILE A 290 10.53 -1.69 10.69
CA ILE A 290 10.37 -0.56 11.62
C ILE A 290 11.55 -0.58 12.59
N ASN A 291 12.75 -0.42 12.03
CA ASN A 291 14.03 -0.68 12.68
C ASN A 291 14.77 0.61 13.06
N ASN A 292 14.06 1.70 13.32
CA ASN A 292 14.64 2.97 13.76
C ASN A 292 13.70 3.63 14.78
N TRP A 293 14.25 4.46 15.66
CA TRP A 293 13.50 5.05 16.76
C TRP A 293 12.40 5.99 16.26
N ASP A 294 12.67 6.73 15.19
CA ASP A 294 11.74 7.70 14.61
C ASP A 294 10.60 6.99 13.86
N LEU A 295 10.89 5.89 13.17
CA LEU A 295 9.89 5.02 12.54
C LEU A 295 8.90 4.48 13.57
N VAL A 296 9.41 3.97 14.71
CA VAL A 296 8.57 3.52 15.82
C VAL A 296 7.73 4.67 16.36
N ASP A 297 8.38 5.77 16.73
CA ASP A 297 7.75 6.91 17.40
C ASP A 297 6.67 7.58 16.53
N LEU A 298 6.86 7.59 15.21
CA LEU A 298 5.94 8.18 14.24
C LEU A 298 4.56 7.52 14.31
N ALA A 299 4.47 6.19 14.26
CA ALA A 299 3.20 5.50 14.07
C ALA A 299 2.63 4.87 15.35
N CYS A 300 3.47 4.45 16.30
CA CYS A 300 3.04 3.63 17.43
C CYS A 300 1.90 4.24 18.26
N ARG A 301 1.86 5.56 18.46
CA ARG A 301 0.81 6.22 19.25
C ARG A 301 -0.59 5.87 18.75
N TRP A 302 -0.84 5.99 17.46
CA TRP A 302 -2.20 5.81 16.92
C TRP A 302 -2.43 4.42 16.35
N VAL A 303 -1.42 3.84 15.70
CA VAL A 303 -1.53 2.52 15.08
C VAL A 303 -1.59 1.42 16.14
N VAL A 304 -0.77 1.52 17.20
CA VAL A 304 -0.71 0.52 18.28
C VAL A 304 -1.50 1.01 19.48
N GLY A 305 -1.10 2.13 20.09
CA GLY A 305 -1.74 2.66 21.29
C GLY A 305 -3.22 3.02 21.06
N GLY A 306 -3.52 3.72 19.97
CA GLY A 306 -4.90 4.09 19.62
C GLY A 306 -5.80 2.89 19.33
N TYR A 307 -5.26 1.82 18.74
CA TYR A 307 -6.02 0.58 18.49
C TYR A 307 -6.29 -0.22 19.77
N LEU A 308 -5.34 -0.23 20.70
CA LEU A 308 -5.42 -0.97 21.96
C LEU A 308 -6.12 -0.18 23.10
N MET A 309 -6.71 0.98 22.79
CA MET A 309 -7.33 1.85 23.79
C MET A 309 -8.43 1.13 24.58
N ASP A 310 -9.24 0.34 23.89
CA ASP A 310 -10.41 -0.39 24.40
C ASP A 310 -10.23 -1.93 24.32
N LYS A 311 -8.98 -2.41 24.23
CA LYS A 311 -8.65 -3.84 24.04
C LYS A 311 -7.62 -4.34 25.05
N PRO A 312 -7.48 -5.66 25.21
CA PRO A 312 -6.42 -6.24 26.03
C PRO A 312 -5.03 -5.80 25.59
N ARG A 313 -4.16 -5.47 26.55
CA ARG A 313 -2.84 -4.86 26.32
C ARG A 313 -1.68 -5.83 26.52
N ASP A 314 -1.96 -7.13 26.71
CA ASP A 314 -0.98 -8.19 26.96
C ASP A 314 0.16 -8.22 25.93
N ILE A 315 -0.15 -7.83 24.70
CA ILE A 315 0.85 -7.72 23.63
C ILE A 315 1.96 -6.74 23.98
N LEU A 316 1.66 -5.59 24.62
CA LEU A 316 2.68 -4.61 24.99
C LEU A 316 3.61 -5.15 26.08
N TYR A 317 3.06 -5.91 27.03
CA TYR A 317 3.86 -6.59 28.06
C TYR A 317 4.76 -7.69 27.49
N ARG A 318 4.33 -8.36 26.42
CA ARG A 318 5.14 -9.33 25.69
C ARG A 318 6.28 -8.63 24.95
N LEU A 319 5.95 -7.57 24.20
CA LEU A 319 6.92 -6.77 23.45
C LEU A 319 7.97 -6.13 24.38
N ALA A 320 7.57 -5.67 25.57
CA ALA A 320 8.48 -5.12 26.57
C ALA A 320 9.54 -6.11 27.07
N ARG A 321 9.28 -7.42 26.95
CA ARG A 321 10.24 -8.49 27.33
C ARG A 321 10.97 -9.10 26.13
N SER A 322 10.74 -8.58 24.93
CA SER A 322 11.38 -9.09 23.71
C SER A 322 12.87 -8.81 23.68
N ALA A 323 13.64 -9.67 23.00
CA ALA A 323 15.05 -9.41 22.69
C ALA A 323 15.21 -8.25 21.67
N ASN A 324 14.18 -7.98 20.87
CA ASN A 324 14.20 -6.92 19.87
C ASN A 324 14.02 -5.53 20.52
N VAL A 325 14.98 -4.64 20.29
CA VAL A 325 14.95 -3.25 20.81
C VAL A 325 13.72 -2.50 20.31
N TRP A 326 13.33 -2.68 19.04
CA TRP A 326 12.22 -1.93 18.44
C TRP A 326 10.87 -2.36 19.00
N GLU A 327 10.71 -3.64 19.32
CA GLU A 327 9.52 -4.14 20.02
C GLU A 327 9.41 -3.57 21.43
N ARG A 328 10.52 -3.55 22.20
CA ARG A 328 10.53 -2.92 23.54
C ARG A 328 10.23 -1.43 23.47
N ARG A 329 10.74 -0.73 22.44
CA ARG A 329 10.41 0.68 22.20
C ARG A 329 8.94 0.86 21.85
N THR A 330 8.39 0.06 20.95
CA THR A 330 6.96 0.05 20.61
C THR A 330 6.11 -0.12 21.86
N ALA A 331 6.45 -1.07 22.74
CA ALA A 331 5.72 -1.31 23.98
C ALA A 331 5.60 -0.06 24.84
N MET A 332 6.73 0.64 25.04
CA MET A 332 6.77 1.84 25.86
C MET A 332 6.07 3.02 25.19
N VAL A 333 6.41 3.36 23.94
CA VAL A 333 5.93 4.60 23.29
C VAL A 333 4.45 4.51 22.91
N SER A 334 3.92 3.31 22.65
CA SER A 334 2.47 3.11 22.43
C SER A 334 1.64 3.56 23.63
N CYS A 335 2.20 3.48 24.85
CA CYS A 335 1.52 3.93 26.06
C CYS A 335 1.22 5.43 26.07
N TRP A 336 1.86 6.21 25.19
CA TRP A 336 1.57 7.64 25.07
C TRP A 336 0.09 7.91 24.79
N ALA A 337 -0.58 7.05 24.01
CA ALA A 337 -2.02 7.17 23.79
C ALA A 337 -2.81 7.07 25.10
N PHE A 338 -2.50 6.07 25.93
CA PHE A 338 -3.18 5.82 27.20
C PHE A 338 -2.92 6.93 28.22
N ILE A 339 -1.66 7.37 28.33
CA ILE A 339 -1.27 8.49 29.21
C ILE A 339 -2.09 9.74 28.87
N ARG A 340 -2.21 10.07 27.58
CA ARG A 340 -3.01 11.22 27.12
C ARG A 340 -4.51 11.05 27.35
N ALA A 341 -4.97 9.83 27.54
CA ALA A 341 -6.35 9.50 27.93
C ALA A 341 -6.52 9.37 29.46
N GLY A 342 -5.50 9.71 30.27
CA GLY A 342 -5.54 9.60 31.73
C GLY A 342 -5.35 8.18 32.27
N GLN A 343 -4.91 7.22 31.44
CA GLN A 343 -4.69 5.83 31.81
C GLN A 343 -3.19 5.54 31.92
N ALA A 344 -2.60 5.85 33.07
CA ALA A 344 -1.15 5.70 33.28
C ALA A 344 -0.72 4.30 33.76
N HIS A 345 -1.65 3.45 34.23
CA HIS A 345 -1.34 2.17 34.88
C HIS A 345 -0.42 1.26 34.04
N ASP A 346 -0.80 0.96 32.79
CA ASP A 346 0.03 0.11 31.93
C ASP A 346 1.38 0.75 31.59
N ALA A 347 1.40 2.08 31.45
CA ALA A 347 2.63 2.82 31.17
C ALA A 347 3.62 2.71 32.33
N VAL A 348 3.15 2.81 33.58
CA VAL A 348 3.95 2.61 34.79
C VAL A 348 4.47 1.16 34.84
N ALA A 349 3.60 0.18 34.68
CA ALA A 349 3.98 -1.23 34.74
C ALA A 349 5.00 -1.62 33.65
N ILE A 350 4.85 -1.12 32.42
CA ILE A 350 5.82 -1.33 31.34
C ILE A 350 7.12 -0.58 31.62
N ALA A 351 7.06 0.64 32.18
CA ALA A 351 8.25 1.36 32.60
C ALA A 351 9.04 0.62 33.68
N GLU A 352 8.37 -0.07 34.62
CA GLU A 352 9.03 -0.93 35.63
C GLU A 352 9.77 -2.12 34.97
N ILE A 353 9.19 -2.73 33.94
CA ILE A 353 9.85 -3.80 33.17
C ILE A 353 11.11 -3.27 32.47
N LEU A 354 11.04 -2.05 31.93
CA LEU A 354 12.08 -1.46 31.07
C LEU A 354 13.06 -0.53 31.81
N VAL A 355 12.88 -0.31 33.11
CA VAL A 355 13.64 0.71 33.86
C VAL A 355 15.14 0.45 33.80
N ASP A 356 15.54 -0.81 33.85
CA ASP A 356 16.93 -1.28 33.83
C ASP A 356 17.41 -1.75 32.44
N ASP A 357 16.67 -1.43 31.38
CA ASP A 357 17.04 -1.84 30.02
C ASP A 357 18.48 -1.39 29.67
N PRO A 358 19.31 -2.28 29.08
CA PRO A 358 20.69 -1.95 28.76
C PRO A 358 20.83 -0.89 27.64
N HIS A 359 19.82 -0.78 26.77
CA HIS A 359 19.89 0.00 25.54
C HIS A 359 19.47 1.46 25.74
N ASP A 360 20.32 2.41 25.32
CA ASP A 360 20.09 3.85 25.55
C ASP A 360 18.80 4.37 24.88
N LEU A 361 18.44 3.85 23.71
CA LEU A 361 17.18 4.21 23.05
C LEU A 361 15.95 3.87 23.90
N ILE A 362 15.97 2.73 24.62
CA ILE A 362 14.87 2.34 25.50
C ILE A 362 14.84 3.23 26.74
N ARG A 363 15.99 3.48 27.36
CA ARG A 363 16.11 4.42 28.50
C ARG A 363 15.52 5.79 28.19
N LYS A 364 15.78 6.32 26.99
CA LYS A 364 15.21 7.58 26.51
C LYS A 364 13.69 7.50 26.33
N ALA A 365 13.18 6.41 25.75
CA ALA A 365 11.74 6.19 25.58
C ALA A 365 11.02 6.07 26.94
N THR A 366 11.56 5.27 27.86
CA THR A 366 11.03 5.11 29.22
C THR A 366 11.02 6.44 29.98
N GLY A 367 12.14 7.17 29.94
CA GLY A 367 12.21 8.49 30.57
C GLY A 367 11.24 9.50 29.95
N TRP A 368 11.07 9.49 28.62
CA TRP A 368 10.09 10.32 27.95
C TRP A 368 8.65 9.96 28.36
N MET A 369 8.28 8.68 28.40
CA MET A 369 6.93 8.29 28.83
C MET A 369 6.67 8.64 30.29
N LEU A 370 7.64 8.46 31.19
CA LEU A 370 7.55 8.91 32.58
C LEU A 370 7.35 10.44 32.68
N ARG A 371 8.09 11.22 31.89
CA ARG A 371 7.87 12.67 31.78
C ARG A 371 6.44 12.98 31.34
N SER A 372 5.94 12.27 30.32
CA SER A 372 4.56 12.44 29.84
C SER A 372 3.50 12.01 30.85
N ILE A 373 3.77 11.02 31.71
CA ILE A 373 2.93 10.70 32.87
C ILE A 373 2.89 11.90 33.80
N GLY A 374 4.04 12.46 34.17
CA GLY A 374 4.10 13.62 35.07
C GLY A 374 3.44 14.89 34.54
N GLU A 375 3.30 15.03 33.22
CA GLU A 375 2.54 16.13 32.61
C GLU A 375 1.02 16.00 32.79
N VAL A 376 0.52 14.78 33.01
CA VAL A 376 -0.92 14.48 33.16
C VAL A 376 -1.28 14.19 34.62
N ASP A 377 -0.42 13.44 35.31
CA ASP A 377 -0.58 12.97 36.68
C ASP A 377 0.78 13.04 37.42
N PRO A 378 1.17 14.23 37.93
CA PRO A 378 2.44 14.41 38.64
C PRO A 378 2.64 13.47 39.85
N PRO A 379 1.62 13.21 40.71
CA PRO A 379 1.76 12.28 41.83
C PRO A 379 2.21 10.88 41.41
N VAL A 380 1.70 10.34 40.30
CA VAL A 380 2.10 9.02 39.80
C VAL A 380 3.58 8.99 39.40
N LEU A 381 4.07 10.05 38.75
CA LEU A 381 5.50 10.15 38.42
C LEU A 381 6.36 10.23 39.69
N VAL A 382 5.98 11.05 40.67
CA VAL A 382 6.74 11.19 41.92
C VAL A 382 6.82 9.85 42.65
N ALA A 383 5.69 9.14 42.78
CA ALA A 383 5.67 7.81 43.40
C ALA A 383 6.57 6.79 42.67
N PHE A 384 6.65 6.87 41.33
CA PHE A 384 7.59 6.05 40.58
C PHE A 384 9.05 6.44 40.88
N LEU A 385 9.36 7.73 40.90
CA LEU A 385 10.70 8.23 41.18
C LEU A 385 11.16 7.89 42.60
N ASP A 386 10.29 7.99 43.60
CA ASP A 386 10.61 7.59 44.98
C ASP A 386 11.09 6.13 45.05
N ARG A 387 10.49 5.24 44.27
CA ARG A 387 10.84 3.81 44.23
C ARG A 387 12.10 3.52 43.42
N HIS A 388 12.32 4.23 42.31
CA HIS A 388 13.31 3.82 41.29
C HIS A 388 14.45 4.82 41.05
N ALA A 389 14.33 6.09 41.44
CA ALA A 389 15.32 7.13 41.08
C ALA A 389 16.74 6.82 41.59
N ALA A 390 16.85 6.11 42.72
CA ALA A 390 18.13 5.72 43.30
C ALA A 390 18.92 4.75 42.40
N SER A 391 18.26 3.77 41.78
CA SER A 391 18.90 2.70 40.99
C SER A 391 18.80 2.89 39.48
N MET A 392 17.80 3.63 39.00
CA MET A 392 17.52 3.72 37.57
C MET A 392 18.66 4.40 36.76
N PRO A 393 18.77 4.10 35.45
CA PRO A 393 19.78 4.72 34.59
C PRO A 393 19.68 6.25 34.57
N ARG A 394 20.84 6.92 34.56
CA ARG A 394 20.94 8.39 34.57
C ARG A 394 20.15 9.03 33.42
N THR A 395 20.21 8.41 32.23
CA THR A 395 19.49 8.87 31.04
C THR A 395 17.99 8.88 31.30
N THR A 396 17.43 7.77 31.79
CA THR A 396 16.00 7.63 32.09
C THR A 396 15.55 8.70 33.08
N LEU A 397 16.27 8.84 34.20
CA LEU A 397 15.95 9.82 35.23
C LEU A 397 15.96 11.26 34.68
N ARG A 398 17.00 11.62 33.92
CA ARG A 398 17.14 12.97 33.35
C ARG A 398 15.98 13.33 32.40
N TYR A 399 15.52 12.38 31.60
CA TYR A 399 14.37 12.58 30.73
C TYR A 399 13.07 12.70 31.55
N ALA A 400 12.87 11.84 32.55
CA ALA A 400 11.67 11.84 33.39
C ALA A 400 11.47 13.18 34.12
N ILE A 401 12.54 13.76 34.66
CA ILE A 401 12.48 15.01 35.44
C ILE A 401 12.70 16.27 34.61
N GLU A 402 12.74 16.19 33.27
CA GLU A 402 13.14 17.32 32.42
C GLU A 402 12.33 18.60 32.70
N LYS A 403 11.03 18.43 32.99
CA LYS A 403 10.05 19.50 33.25
C LYS A 403 10.04 20.01 34.70
N PHE A 404 10.79 19.38 35.61
CA PHE A 404 10.81 19.78 37.01
C PHE A 404 11.59 21.09 37.19
N PRO A 405 11.31 21.87 38.24
CA PRO A 405 12.14 23.00 38.64
C PRO A 405 13.61 22.62 38.78
N ARG A 406 14.52 23.58 38.56
CA ARG A 406 15.97 23.33 38.58
C ARG A 406 16.43 22.69 39.89
N ASP A 407 15.90 23.15 41.01
CA ASP A 407 16.32 22.70 42.35
C ASP A 407 15.84 21.28 42.63
N GLU A 408 14.59 20.96 42.29
CA GLU A 408 14.05 19.60 42.38
C GLU A 408 14.82 18.63 41.49
N ARG A 409 15.17 19.04 40.25
CA ARG A 409 16.02 18.21 39.38
C ARG A 409 17.36 17.90 40.03
N ALA A 410 18.00 18.88 40.66
CA ALA A 410 19.26 18.67 41.37
C ALA A 410 19.11 17.70 42.54
N GLN A 411 18.00 17.81 43.30
CA GLN A 411 17.68 16.89 44.40
C GLN A 411 17.54 15.45 43.91
N TRP A 412 16.71 15.19 42.90
CA TRP A 412 16.52 13.85 42.33
C TRP A 412 17.82 13.26 41.77
N MET A 413 18.63 14.08 41.10
CA MET A 413 19.93 13.64 40.59
C MET A 413 20.92 13.32 41.71
N SER A 414 20.81 13.98 42.87
CA SER A 414 21.62 13.70 44.05
C SER A 414 21.24 12.39 44.74
N VAL A 415 19.95 12.02 44.79
CA VAL A 415 19.46 10.75 45.36
C VAL A 415 20.15 9.57 44.65
N ARG A 416 20.18 9.63 43.32
CA ARG A 416 20.90 8.64 42.50
C ARG A 416 22.41 8.61 42.76
N ALA A 417 23.04 9.78 42.91
CA ALA A 417 24.47 9.88 43.14
C ALA A 417 24.89 9.26 44.49
N LYS A 418 24.09 9.49 45.55
CA LYS A 418 24.30 8.89 46.88
C LYS A 418 24.21 7.37 46.86
N HIS A 419 23.24 6.82 46.12
CA HIS A 419 23.10 5.37 45.96
C HIS A 419 24.25 4.75 45.16
N ALA A 420 24.70 5.40 44.08
CA ALA A 420 25.83 4.94 43.27
C ALA A 420 27.18 4.91 44.04
N GLY A 421 27.32 5.73 45.09
CA GLY A 421 28.50 5.75 45.97
C GLY A 421 28.51 4.68 47.07
N THR A 422 27.43 3.90 47.22
CA THR A 422 27.38 2.76 48.14
C THR A 422 27.90 1.51 47.40
N PRO A 423 28.99 0.86 47.84
CA PRO A 423 29.55 -0.27 47.11
C PRO A 423 28.53 -1.41 47.01
N ARG A 424 28.15 -1.75 45.76
CA ARG A 424 27.43 -2.99 45.46
C ARG A 424 28.33 -4.17 45.83
N SER A 425 27.94 -4.94 46.83
CA SER A 425 28.44 -6.30 47.07
C SER A 425 28.33 -7.08 45.75
N ALA A 426 29.47 -7.27 45.08
CA ALA A 426 29.53 -7.89 43.76
C ALA A 426 29.65 -9.41 43.92
N ALA A 427 28.53 -10.12 43.84
CA ALA A 427 28.53 -11.53 43.45
C ALA A 427 28.87 -11.60 41.95
N LYS A 428 30.16 -11.56 41.61
CA LYS A 428 30.66 -11.92 40.28
C LYS A 428 30.76 -13.44 40.19
N ALA A 429 29.76 -14.08 39.61
CA ALA A 429 29.96 -15.40 38.99
C ALA A 429 30.83 -15.18 37.74
N LYS A 430 32.06 -15.72 37.76
CA LYS A 430 32.94 -15.82 36.58
C LYS A 430 32.33 -16.85 35.61
N PRO A 431 32.31 -16.58 34.29
CA PRO A 431 32.06 -17.64 33.32
C PRO A 431 33.30 -18.52 33.20
N GLN A 432 33.09 -19.82 33.38
CA GLN A 432 34.08 -20.87 33.19
C GLN A 432 34.41 -20.93 31.69
N ARG A 433 35.69 -20.73 31.34
CA ARG A 433 36.18 -20.94 29.97
C ARG A 433 36.34 -22.44 29.76
N ASP A 434 35.50 -23.01 28.90
CA ASP A 434 35.73 -24.34 28.38
C ASP A 434 36.97 -24.33 27.48
N ALA A 435 37.96 -25.15 27.86
CA ALA A 435 39.08 -25.49 27.03
C ALA A 435 38.62 -26.48 25.95
N ALA A 436 38.74 -26.10 24.68
CA ALA A 436 38.66 -27.06 23.58
C ALA A 436 39.92 -27.93 23.59
N PRO A 437 39.82 -29.26 23.44
CA PRO A 437 40.98 -30.11 23.23
C PRO A 437 41.43 -30.05 21.77
N LEU A 438 42.75 -29.98 21.60
CA LEU A 438 43.45 -30.25 20.35
C LEU A 438 43.18 -31.69 19.88
N VAL A 439 42.63 -31.84 18.66
CA VAL A 439 43.02 -32.84 17.65
C VAL A 439 42.80 -32.23 16.28
#